data_AF-A0A661ZM50-F1
#
_entry.id   AF-A0A661ZM50-F1
#
_cell.length_a   1.000
_cell.length_b   1.000
_cell.length_c   1.000
_cell.angle_alpha   90.00
_cell.angle_beta   90.00
_cell.angle_gamma   90.00
#
_symmetry.space_group_name_H-M   'P 1'
#
loop_
_entity.id
_entity.type
_entity.pdbx_description
1 polymer ?
#
loop_
_entity_poly.entity_id
_entity_poly.type
_entity_poly.pdbx_seq_one_letter_code
_entity_poly.pdbx_strand_id
1 'polypeptide(L)'
;ELGLVGDGLMVNGAQHNWDVTILLQTPLVENVTNYTWTYSNVEVTTSGSFMIREGQTWDNLILGYNDVTMAGSAASDFDGNGDGNFYPLVDGNYDMVLFIDAIAEEITFMVNPAGEAPKLWVPGGYQGWDPSNAPTLEDADEDGVFEGTVDFSTGTAPFEFKFTSQPNWDGAIYGTGDNAGELSPDGGAGNLTVPEVGTYLLTADINNLTWTYELQ
;
A
#
# COMPACT_ATOMS: atom_id res chain seq x y z
N GLU A 1 -5.85 22.76 -3.87
CA GLU A 1 -5.06 21.81 -4.68
C GLU A 1 -3.85 21.41 -3.85
N LEU A 2 -3.49 20.13 -3.83
CA LEU A 2 -2.27 19.64 -3.18
C LEU A 2 -1.30 19.17 -4.26
N GLY A 3 -0.01 19.31 -3.96
CA GLY A 3 1.09 18.86 -4.81
C GLY A 3 2.34 18.62 -3.98
N LEU A 4 3.46 18.37 -4.65
CA LEU A 4 4.72 18.00 -4.01
C LEU A 4 5.73 19.16 -4.09
N VAL A 5 6.55 19.34 -3.06
CA VAL A 5 7.60 20.37 -3.01
C VAL A 5 8.81 19.86 -2.23
N GLY A 6 10.02 20.14 -2.70
CA GLY A 6 11.25 19.75 -2.02
C GLY A 6 12.39 19.38 -2.96
N ASP A 7 13.58 19.26 -2.40
CA ASP A 7 14.80 18.85 -3.10
C ASP A 7 14.98 17.32 -3.14
N GLY A 8 14.13 16.54 -2.48
CA GLY A 8 14.05 15.09 -2.65
C GLY A 8 13.37 14.66 -3.95
N LEU A 9 12.78 15.60 -4.70
CA LEU A 9 12.09 15.34 -5.97
C LEU A 9 13.02 15.60 -7.16
N MET A 10 12.84 14.84 -8.24
CA MET A 10 13.51 15.05 -9.52
C MET A 10 12.49 15.47 -10.58
N VAL A 11 12.80 16.53 -11.32
CA VAL A 11 11.94 17.05 -12.40
C VAL A 11 12.78 17.27 -13.64
N ASN A 12 12.44 16.57 -14.72
CA ASN A 12 13.17 16.63 -16.00
C ASN A 12 14.68 16.33 -15.84
N GLY A 13 15.03 15.36 -14.98
CA GLY A 13 16.41 14.92 -14.76
C GLY A 13 17.26 15.85 -13.88
N ALA A 14 16.64 16.79 -13.16
CA ALA A 14 17.33 17.67 -12.21
C ALA A 14 16.61 17.68 -10.85
N GLN A 15 17.38 17.85 -9.78
CA GLN A 15 16.84 18.01 -8.43
C GLN A 15 15.96 19.25 -8.36
N HIS A 16 14.79 19.09 -7.74
CA HIS A 16 13.81 20.16 -7.57
C HIS A 16 14.13 21.01 -6.33
N ASN A 17 13.24 21.91 -5.93
CA ASN A 17 13.47 22.89 -4.87
C ASN A 17 12.25 23.08 -3.95
N TRP A 18 12.48 23.84 -2.88
CA TRP A 18 11.47 24.17 -1.86
C TRP A 18 10.60 25.40 -2.20
N ASP A 19 10.84 26.07 -3.32
CA ASP A 19 10.12 27.30 -3.69
C ASP A 19 8.81 26.98 -4.41
N VAL A 20 8.81 26.01 -5.33
CA VAL A 20 7.69 25.73 -6.23
C VAL A 20 7.02 24.39 -5.91
N THR A 21 5.70 24.39 -5.75
CA THR A 21 4.92 23.14 -5.69
C THR A 21 4.66 22.66 -7.11
N ILE A 22 4.98 21.39 -7.37
CA ILE A 22 4.71 20.70 -8.63
C ILE A 22 3.55 19.72 -8.46
N LEU A 23 3.00 19.25 -9.58
CA LEU A 23 1.92 18.25 -9.61
C LEU A 23 0.67 18.68 -8.80
N LEU A 24 0.39 19.98 -8.73
CA LEU A 24 -0.80 20.50 -8.08
C LEU A 24 -2.06 19.96 -8.75
N GLN A 25 -2.93 19.36 -7.96
CA GLN A 25 -4.24 18.88 -8.42
C GLN A 25 -5.31 18.96 -7.33
N THR A 26 -6.57 19.00 -7.75
CA THR A 26 -7.72 18.77 -6.87
C THR A 26 -7.89 17.28 -6.62
N PRO A 27 -8.35 16.87 -5.43
CA PRO A 27 -8.59 15.47 -5.16
C PRO A 27 -9.72 14.92 -6.05
N LEU A 28 -9.67 13.62 -6.32
CA LEU A 28 -10.88 12.85 -6.55
C LEU A 28 -11.69 12.82 -5.25
N VAL A 29 -12.99 13.13 -5.35
CA VAL A 29 -13.92 13.13 -4.21
C VAL A 29 -14.86 11.96 -4.37
N GLU A 30 -14.57 10.85 -3.70
CA GLU A 30 -15.37 9.61 -3.82
C GLU A 30 -16.73 9.74 -3.13
N ASN A 31 -16.74 10.48 -2.02
CA ASN A 31 -17.93 10.88 -1.28
C ASN A 31 -17.66 12.21 -0.56
N VAL A 32 -18.58 12.71 0.26
CA VAL A 32 -18.42 14.03 0.90
C VAL A 32 -17.27 14.11 1.92
N THR A 33 -16.62 12.99 2.25
CA THR A 33 -15.59 12.92 3.30
C THR A 33 -14.27 12.25 2.87
N ASN A 34 -14.22 11.60 1.71
CA ASN A 34 -13.05 10.87 1.22
C ASN A 34 -12.42 11.60 0.02
N TYR A 35 -11.13 11.91 0.14
CA TYR A 35 -10.38 12.71 -0.82
C TYR A 35 -9.09 12.00 -1.22
N THR A 36 -8.86 11.85 -2.53
CA THR A 36 -7.71 11.11 -3.07
C THR A 36 -6.91 11.96 -4.05
N TRP A 37 -5.59 12.04 -3.85
CA TRP A 37 -4.65 12.61 -4.82
C TRP A 37 -3.70 11.53 -5.30
N THR A 38 -3.56 11.40 -6.62
CA THR A 38 -2.68 10.40 -7.24
C THR A 38 -1.56 11.09 -7.98
N TYR A 39 -0.32 10.85 -7.57
CA TYR A 39 0.88 11.36 -8.23
C TYR A 39 1.60 10.17 -8.88
N SER A 40 1.47 10.06 -10.20
CA SER A 40 2.06 8.94 -10.94
C SER A 40 3.49 9.24 -11.38
N ASN A 41 4.33 8.21 -11.36
CA ASN A 41 5.70 8.23 -11.84
C ASN A 41 6.56 9.39 -11.28
N VAL A 42 6.45 9.63 -9.97
CA VAL A 42 7.23 10.65 -9.24
C VAL A 42 8.65 10.13 -9.06
N GLU A 43 9.62 10.82 -9.65
CA GLU A 43 11.04 10.52 -9.48
C GLU A 43 11.58 11.19 -8.20
N VAL A 44 12.23 10.42 -7.33
CA VAL A 44 12.79 10.88 -6.06
C VAL A 44 14.28 10.56 -5.93
N THR A 45 14.97 11.29 -5.06
CA THR A 45 16.36 11.04 -4.70
C THR A 45 16.62 11.11 -3.20
N THR A 46 17.52 10.25 -2.75
CA THR A 46 18.14 10.19 -1.41
C THR A 46 18.96 11.44 -1.05
N SER A 47 19.22 12.32 -2.03
CA SER A 47 19.98 13.57 -1.85
C SER A 47 19.16 14.73 -1.26
N GLY A 48 17.89 14.51 -0.91
CA GLY A 48 17.01 15.54 -0.36
C GLY A 48 15.75 14.96 0.29
N SER A 49 14.79 15.80 0.61
CA SER A 49 13.47 15.40 1.12
C SER A 49 12.35 16.22 0.49
N PHE A 50 11.10 15.79 0.68
CA PHE A 50 9.96 16.53 0.15
C PHE A 50 8.79 16.55 1.13
N MET A 51 7.81 17.41 0.84
CA MET A 51 6.54 17.51 1.54
C MET A 51 5.40 17.60 0.53
N ILE A 52 4.19 17.35 1.02
CA ILE A 52 2.96 17.67 0.31
C ILE A 52 2.52 19.07 0.77
N ARG A 53 2.22 19.97 -0.17
CA ARG A 53 1.87 21.37 0.12
C ARG A 53 0.63 21.82 -0.63
N GLU A 54 -0.24 22.56 0.06
CA GLU A 54 -1.39 23.23 -0.55
C GLU A 54 -0.99 24.52 -1.26
N GLY A 55 -1.30 24.57 -2.56
CA GLY A 55 -0.99 25.72 -3.39
C GLY A 55 0.51 26.00 -3.46
N GLN A 56 0.90 27.27 -3.47
CA GLN A 56 2.30 27.70 -3.67
C GLN A 56 2.92 28.37 -2.43
N THR A 57 2.20 28.44 -1.31
CA THR A 57 2.69 29.10 -0.09
C THR A 57 2.68 28.16 1.10
N TRP A 58 3.38 28.56 2.16
CA TRP A 58 3.47 27.81 3.42
C TRP A 58 2.38 28.20 4.43
N ASP A 59 1.34 28.92 3.99
CA ASP A 59 0.29 29.44 4.88
C ASP A 59 -0.88 28.46 5.08
N ASN A 60 -0.93 27.42 4.25
CA ASN A 60 -2.04 26.46 4.17
C ASN A 60 -1.60 25.06 4.59
N LEU A 61 -2.35 24.02 4.22
CA LEU A 61 -2.02 22.64 4.57
C LEU A 61 -0.63 22.25 4.06
N ILE A 62 0.16 21.66 4.95
CA ILE A 62 1.47 21.07 4.70
C ILE A 62 1.46 19.72 5.40
N LEU A 63 1.88 18.67 4.71
CA LEU A 63 2.00 17.33 5.27
C LEU A 63 3.42 16.81 5.04
N GLY A 64 4.03 16.33 6.11
CA GLY A 64 5.26 15.58 6.11
C GLY A 64 5.04 14.13 6.56
N TYR A 65 6.13 13.40 6.75
CA TYR A 65 6.15 11.99 7.10
C TYR A 65 5.37 11.69 8.39
N ASN A 66 5.48 12.56 9.40
CA ASN A 66 4.82 12.35 10.69
C ASN A 66 3.32 12.66 10.68
N ASP A 67 2.81 13.29 9.61
CA ASP A 67 1.41 13.69 9.50
C ASP A 67 0.55 12.62 8.81
N VAL A 68 1.17 11.52 8.36
CA VAL A 68 0.51 10.46 7.58
C VAL A 68 0.86 9.08 8.11
N THR A 69 -0.04 8.12 7.90
CA THR A 69 0.28 6.70 7.94
C THR A 69 0.88 6.30 6.60
N MET A 70 2.13 5.83 6.61
CA MET A 70 2.78 5.31 5.41
C MET A 70 2.20 3.94 5.04
N ALA A 71 1.91 3.76 3.75
CA ALA A 71 1.32 2.55 3.21
C ALA A 71 1.98 2.18 1.86
N GLY A 72 1.63 1.00 1.34
CA GLY A 72 2.13 0.51 0.05
C GLY A 72 3.37 -0.37 0.16
N SER A 73 3.70 -1.02 -0.95
CA SER A 73 4.80 -1.99 -1.05
C SER A 73 6.17 -1.35 -0.84
N ALA A 74 6.30 -0.05 -1.12
CA ALA A 74 7.52 0.73 -0.96
C ALA A 74 7.45 1.73 0.21
N ALA A 75 6.54 1.55 1.17
CA ALA A 75 6.45 2.41 2.35
C ALA A 75 7.79 2.53 3.11
N SER A 76 8.52 1.41 3.22
CA SER A 76 9.82 1.35 3.90
C SER A 76 10.97 2.03 3.16
N ASP A 77 10.76 2.46 1.91
CA ASP A 77 11.74 3.24 1.16
C ASP A 77 11.76 4.71 1.58
N PHE A 78 10.93 5.09 2.55
CA PHE A 78 10.85 6.45 3.08
C PHE A 78 10.92 6.43 4.60
N ASP A 79 11.58 7.44 5.17
CA ASP A 79 11.49 7.75 6.59
C ASP A 79 11.31 9.25 6.82
N GLY A 80 11.20 9.65 8.09
CA GLY A 80 11.07 11.05 8.47
C GLY A 80 12.38 11.78 8.75
N ASN A 81 13.53 11.09 8.71
CA ASN A 81 14.89 11.54 9.04
C ASN A 81 15.04 12.51 10.25
N GLY A 82 14.11 12.44 11.21
CA GLY A 82 14.02 13.33 12.37
C GLY A 82 13.57 14.77 12.11
N ASP A 83 13.46 15.23 10.86
CA ASP A 83 12.95 16.57 10.52
C ASP A 83 11.45 16.58 10.15
N GLY A 84 10.87 15.40 9.91
CA GLY A 84 9.46 15.21 9.62
C GLY A 84 9.10 15.34 8.15
N ASN A 85 10.05 15.55 7.24
CA ASN A 85 9.80 15.51 5.80
C ASN A 85 9.77 14.06 5.29
N PHE A 86 9.24 13.82 4.09
CA PHE A 86 9.42 12.53 3.42
C PHE A 86 10.87 12.44 2.91
N TYR A 87 11.68 11.59 3.53
CA TYR A 87 13.07 11.36 3.15
C TYR A 87 13.19 10.02 2.40
N PRO A 88 13.49 10.03 1.09
CA PRO A 88 13.72 8.81 0.34
C PRO A 88 15.02 8.12 0.81
N LEU A 89 14.93 6.82 1.07
CA LEU A 89 16.06 5.93 1.36
C LEU A 89 16.59 5.22 0.11
N VAL A 90 15.79 5.23 -0.96
CA VAL A 90 16.10 4.63 -2.26
C VAL A 90 15.77 5.64 -3.36
N ASP A 91 16.70 5.84 -4.30
CA ASP A 91 16.43 6.62 -5.53
C ASP A 91 15.50 5.80 -6.44
N GLY A 92 14.49 6.44 -7.05
CA GLY A 92 13.58 5.71 -7.93
C GLY A 92 12.37 6.49 -8.40
N ASN A 93 11.51 5.81 -9.16
CA ASN A 93 10.21 6.31 -9.60
C ASN A 93 9.12 5.58 -8.83
N TYR A 94 8.15 6.33 -8.31
CA TYR A 94 7.07 5.81 -7.51
C TYR A 94 5.71 6.33 -7.97
N ASP A 95 4.68 5.49 -7.85
CA ASP A 95 3.29 5.91 -7.86
C ASP A 95 2.86 6.16 -6.41
N MET A 96 2.36 7.37 -6.15
CA MET A 96 2.04 7.84 -4.80
C MET A 96 0.57 8.22 -4.72
N VAL A 97 -0.11 7.81 -3.65
CA VAL A 97 -1.52 8.14 -3.40
C VAL A 97 -1.65 8.71 -2.00
N LEU A 98 -2.09 9.97 -1.92
CA LEU A 98 -2.55 10.56 -0.67
C LEU A 98 -4.06 10.34 -0.56
N PHE A 99 -4.48 9.68 0.51
CA PHE A 99 -5.88 9.48 0.86
C PHE A 99 -6.19 10.15 2.20
N ILE A 100 -7.26 10.92 2.25
CA ILE A 100 -7.77 11.54 3.47
C ILE A 100 -9.19 11.05 3.71
N ASP A 101 -9.39 10.37 4.83
CA ASP A 101 -10.71 10.10 5.40
C ASP A 101 -11.00 11.17 6.46
N ALA A 102 -11.81 12.15 6.09
CA ALA A 102 -12.13 13.26 6.97
C ALA A 102 -13.05 12.89 8.15
N ILE A 103 -13.72 11.73 8.12
CA ILE A 103 -14.54 11.24 9.25
C ILE A 103 -13.67 10.50 10.24
N ALA A 104 -12.81 9.61 9.75
CA ALA A 104 -11.86 8.87 10.57
C ALA A 104 -10.73 9.76 11.11
N GLU A 105 -10.54 10.95 10.51
CA GLU A 105 -9.40 11.83 10.74
C GLU A 105 -8.07 11.13 10.43
N GLU A 106 -8.09 10.24 9.43
CA GLU A 106 -6.93 9.46 8.99
C GLU A 106 -6.39 10.01 7.67
N ILE A 107 -5.06 10.13 7.60
CA ILE A 107 -4.34 10.52 6.39
C ILE A 107 -3.37 9.40 6.07
N THR A 108 -3.53 8.77 4.92
CA THR A 108 -2.66 7.70 4.44
C THR A 108 -1.87 8.17 3.23
N PHE A 109 -0.58 7.90 3.22
CA PHE A 109 0.26 8.13 2.05
C PHE A 109 0.81 6.78 1.57
N MET A 110 0.19 6.27 0.52
CA MET A 110 0.56 5.01 -0.11
C MET A 110 1.64 5.26 -1.16
N VAL A 111 2.70 4.46 -1.13
CA VAL A 111 3.82 4.54 -2.07
C VAL A 111 4.16 3.15 -2.60
N ASN A 112 4.11 3.01 -3.92
CA ASN A 112 4.51 1.79 -4.64
C ASN A 112 5.53 2.15 -5.73
N PRO A 113 6.45 1.25 -6.13
CA PRO A 113 7.25 1.43 -7.33
C PRO A 113 6.37 1.77 -8.53
N ALA A 114 6.82 2.69 -9.39
CA ALA A 114 6.01 3.15 -10.51
C ALA A 114 5.67 2.01 -11.48
N GLY A 115 4.39 1.86 -11.79
CA GLY A 115 3.86 0.80 -12.65
C GLY A 115 3.82 -0.59 -12.01
N GLU A 116 4.01 -0.71 -10.69
CA GLU A 116 3.80 -1.97 -9.99
C GLU A 116 2.30 -2.31 -9.93
N ALA A 117 1.96 -3.56 -10.28
CA ALA A 117 0.60 -4.07 -10.12
C ALA A 117 0.19 -4.13 -8.64
N PRO A 118 -1.09 -3.88 -8.30
CA PRO A 118 -1.59 -4.08 -6.94
C PRO A 118 -1.31 -5.50 -6.40
N LYS A 119 -1.13 -5.60 -5.08
CA LYS A 119 -0.79 -6.86 -4.42
C LYS A 119 -1.62 -7.13 -3.16
N LEU A 120 -1.79 -8.41 -2.86
CA LEU A 120 -2.12 -8.92 -1.53
C LEU A 120 -0.97 -9.76 -1.00
N TRP A 121 -0.64 -9.63 0.28
CA TRP A 121 0.31 -10.49 0.97
C TRP A 121 -0.43 -11.65 1.62
N VAL A 122 0.21 -12.81 1.71
CA VAL A 122 -0.41 -14.04 2.24
C VAL A 122 0.22 -14.45 3.57
N PRO A 123 0.16 -13.66 4.65
CA PRO A 123 0.79 -14.06 5.90
C PRO A 123 0.13 -15.29 6.51
N GLY A 124 0.92 -16.21 7.05
CA GLY A 124 0.41 -17.43 7.67
C GLY A 124 1.41 -18.13 8.56
N GLY A 125 0.94 -19.18 9.24
CA GLY A 125 1.75 -19.95 10.18
C GLY A 125 2.99 -20.60 9.53
N TYR A 126 2.95 -20.84 8.22
CA TYR A 126 4.03 -21.46 7.45
C TYR A 126 5.30 -20.60 7.35
N GLN A 127 5.16 -19.27 7.42
CA GLN A 127 6.27 -18.32 7.42
C GLN A 127 6.47 -17.63 8.79
N GLY A 128 5.52 -17.79 9.72
CA GLY A 128 5.60 -17.22 11.07
C GLY A 128 4.72 -15.99 11.31
N TRP A 129 3.65 -15.79 10.52
CA TRP A 129 2.73 -14.64 10.63
C TRP A 129 3.42 -13.27 10.48
N ASP A 130 4.49 -13.21 9.70
CA ASP A 130 5.19 -11.99 9.30
C ASP A 130 4.74 -11.54 7.89
N PRO A 131 3.87 -10.52 7.77
CA PRO A 131 3.41 -10.02 6.47
C PRO A 131 4.53 -9.44 5.60
N SER A 132 5.57 -8.88 6.22
CA SER A 132 6.68 -8.25 5.49
C SER A 132 7.50 -9.27 4.69
N ASN A 133 7.50 -10.53 5.11
CA ASN A 133 8.16 -11.65 4.46
C ASN A 133 7.18 -12.61 3.77
N ALA A 134 5.89 -12.25 3.68
CA ALA A 134 4.90 -13.10 3.06
C ALA A 134 5.00 -13.05 1.52
N PRO A 135 4.77 -14.18 0.82
CA PRO A 135 4.53 -14.18 -0.61
C PRO A 135 3.30 -13.36 -0.96
N THR A 136 3.21 -12.95 -2.22
CA THR A 136 2.16 -12.06 -2.71
C THR A 136 1.31 -12.71 -3.80
N LEU A 137 0.08 -12.23 -3.91
CA LEU A 137 -0.79 -12.38 -5.08
C LEU A 137 -0.81 -11.03 -5.81
N GLU A 138 -0.88 -11.05 -7.14
CA GLU A 138 -0.88 -9.84 -7.98
C GLU A 138 -2.22 -9.71 -8.71
N ASP A 139 -2.67 -8.47 -8.89
CA ASP A 139 -3.82 -8.09 -9.72
C ASP A 139 -3.28 -7.32 -10.94
N ALA A 140 -2.84 -8.05 -11.96
CA ALA A 140 -2.08 -7.49 -13.07
C ALA A 140 -2.92 -6.69 -14.08
N ASP A 141 -4.22 -6.93 -14.14
CA ASP A 141 -5.18 -6.24 -15.00
C ASP A 141 -6.08 -5.25 -14.24
N GLU A 142 -5.82 -5.05 -12.95
CA GLU A 142 -6.48 -4.10 -12.05
C GLU A 142 -8.00 -4.31 -11.97
N ASP A 143 -8.43 -5.58 -11.99
CA ASP A 143 -9.84 -5.97 -11.94
C ASP A 143 -10.32 -6.32 -10.51
N GLY A 144 -9.43 -6.28 -9.52
CA GLY A 144 -9.67 -6.63 -8.12
C GLY A 144 -9.64 -8.14 -7.84
N VAL A 145 -9.14 -8.95 -8.76
CA VAL A 145 -8.89 -10.38 -8.58
C VAL A 145 -7.38 -10.62 -8.53
N PHE A 146 -6.92 -11.04 -7.37
CA PHE A 146 -5.50 -11.28 -7.09
C PHE A 146 -5.17 -12.74 -7.22
N GLU A 147 -4.12 -13.07 -7.97
CA GLU A 147 -3.68 -14.45 -8.17
C GLU A 147 -2.19 -14.65 -7.87
N GLY A 148 -1.84 -15.83 -7.37
CA GLY A 148 -0.45 -16.14 -7.06
C GLY A 148 -0.26 -17.51 -6.41
N THR A 149 0.96 -18.01 -6.48
CA THR A 149 1.32 -19.33 -5.96
C THR A 149 2.01 -19.22 -4.61
N VAL A 150 1.54 -19.98 -3.61
CA VAL A 150 2.07 -19.97 -2.24
C VAL A 150 2.43 -21.39 -1.80
N ASP A 151 3.63 -21.55 -1.24
CA ASP A 151 4.12 -22.84 -0.72
C ASP A 151 3.90 -22.96 0.79
N PHE A 152 3.10 -23.95 1.20
CA PHE A 152 2.82 -24.28 2.59
C PHE A 152 3.61 -25.51 3.08
N SER A 153 4.58 -26.01 2.31
CA SER A 153 5.32 -27.25 2.60
C SER A 153 6.11 -27.22 3.91
N THR A 154 6.51 -26.05 4.39
CA THR A 154 7.21 -25.87 5.67
C THR A 154 6.27 -25.63 6.85
N GLY A 155 4.97 -25.51 6.61
CA GLY A 155 3.97 -25.26 7.65
C GLY A 155 3.60 -26.48 8.47
N THR A 156 2.92 -26.24 9.59
CA THR A 156 2.30 -27.29 10.41
C THR A 156 0.80 -27.09 10.42
N ALA A 157 0.03 -28.18 10.28
CA ALA A 157 -1.42 -28.11 10.33
C ALA A 157 -1.93 -27.51 11.67
N PRO A 158 -2.99 -26.68 11.65
CA PRO A 158 -3.69 -26.22 10.44
C PRO A 158 -2.85 -25.22 9.62
N PHE A 159 -2.86 -25.36 8.29
CA PHE A 159 -2.11 -24.50 7.36
C PHE A 159 -2.82 -23.16 7.20
N GLU A 160 -2.74 -22.37 8.27
CA GLU A 160 -3.47 -21.13 8.43
C GLU A 160 -2.77 -19.95 7.77
N PHE A 161 -3.57 -19.06 7.18
CA PHE A 161 -3.11 -17.80 6.62
C PHE A 161 -4.24 -16.75 6.60
N LYS A 162 -3.89 -15.53 6.20
CA LYS A 162 -4.78 -14.42 5.87
C LYS A 162 -4.31 -13.76 4.58
N PHE A 163 -5.12 -12.88 4.01
CA PHE A 163 -4.65 -11.90 3.03
C PHE A 163 -4.53 -10.52 3.69
N THR A 164 -3.48 -9.77 3.37
CA THR A 164 -3.33 -8.36 3.79
C THR A 164 -3.09 -7.48 2.57
N SER A 165 -3.68 -6.28 2.57
CA SER A 165 -3.51 -5.28 1.49
C SER A 165 -2.19 -4.53 1.55
N GLN A 166 -1.40 -4.78 2.59
CA GLN A 166 -0.10 -4.17 2.83
C GLN A 166 0.88 -5.22 3.37
N PRO A 167 2.21 -4.98 3.28
CA PRO A 167 3.24 -5.83 3.88
C PRO A 167 3.29 -5.70 5.42
N ASN A 168 2.16 -5.42 6.06
CA ASN A 168 1.97 -5.22 7.50
C ASN A 168 0.51 -5.54 7.88
N TRP A 169 0.09 -5.16 9.09
CA TRP A 169 -1.29 -5.35 9.59
C TRP A 169 -2.12 -4.05 9.60
N ASP A 170 -1.60 -2.95 9.09
CA ASP A 170 -2.17 -1.60 9.19
C ASP A 170 -3.05 -1.20 7.98
N GLY A 171 -3.62 -2.21 7.30
CA GLY A 171 -4.53 -2.02 6.15
C GLY A 171 -5.72 -2.97 6.21
N ALA A 172 -6.40 -3.15 5.06
CA ALA A 172 -7.42 -4.19 4.95
C ALA A 172 -6.79 -5.58 5.17
N ILE A 173 -7.44 -6.36 6.03
CA ILE A 173 -7.08 -7.74 6.36
C ILE A 173 -8.29 -8.60 6.00
N TYR A 174 -8.06 -9.66 5.24
CA TYR A 174 -9.12 -10.59 4.85
C TYR A 174 -8.91 -11.94 5.53
N GLY A 175 -9.96 -12.38 6.22
CA GLY A 175 -10.07 -13.69 6.85
C GLY A 175 -11.25 -14.50 6.34
N THR A 176 -11.64 -15.55 7.07
CA THR A 176 -12.80 -16.37 6.71
C THR A 176 -14.10 -15.57 6.76
N GLY A 177 -14.91 -15.71 5.71
CA GLY A 177 -16.31 -15.28 5.69
C GLY A 177 -17.24 -16.26 6.42
N ASP A 178 -18.55 -16.01 6.28
CA ASP A 178 -19.60 -16.80 6.92
C ASP A 178 -19.70 -18.22 6.32
N ASN A 179 -19.44 -18.35 5.02
CA ASN A 179 -19.43 -19.63 4.30
C ASN A 179 -18.05 -19.98 3.73
N ALA A 180 -17.86 -21.25 3.40
CA ALA A 180 -16.63 -21.71 2.75
C ALA A 180 -16.40 -21.00 1.40
N GLY A 181 -15.17 -20.51 1.18
CA GLY A 181 -14.81 -19.75 -0.01
C GLY A 181 -15.16 -18.27 0.05
N GLU A 182 -15.80 -17.79 1.12
CA GLU A 182 -16.04 -16.36 1.34
C GLU A 182 -14.89 -15.73 2.14
N LEU A 183 -14.64 -14.45 1.87
CA LEU A 183 -13.75 -13.58 2.64
C LEU A 183 -14.58 -12.65 3.52
N SER A 184 -14.01 -12.30 4.67
CA SER A 184 -14.48 -11.17 5.48
C SER A 184 -13.35 -10.13 5.58
N PRO A 185 -13.62 -8.84 5.28
CA PRO A 185 -12.67 -7.76 5.49
C PRO A 185 -12.60 -7.28 6.96
N ASP A 186 -13.36 -7.90 7.87
CA ASP A 186 -13.22 -7.65 9.30
C ASP A 186 -11.83 -8.15 9.76
N GLY A 187 -11.00 -7.25 10.28
CA GLY A 187 -9.66 -7.59 10.79
C GLY A 187 -9.69 -8.65 11.90
N GLY A 188 -10.82 -8.80 12.60
CA GLY A 188 -11.07 -9.85 13.60
C GLY A 188 -11.56 -11.18 13.04
N ALA A 189 -11.77 -11.31 11.74
CA ALA A 189 -12.22 -12.55 11.11
C ALA A 189 -11.22 -13.70 11.35
N GLY A 190 -11.71 -14.95 11.33
CA GLY A 190 -10.86 -16.13 11.50
C GLY A 190 -9.83 -16.31 10.38
N ASN A 191 -8.92 -17.28 10.58
CA ASN A 191 -7.88 -17.61 9.59
C ASN A 191 -8.46 -18.47 8.45
N LEU A 192 -7.92 -18.28 7.25
CA LEU A 192 -8.13 -19.16 6.10
C LEU A 192 -7.25 -20.40 6.25
N THR A 193 -7.62 -21.51 5.61
CA THR A 193 -6.84 -22.76 5.67
C THR A 193 -6.80 -23.49 4.34
N VAL A 194 -5.67 -24.09 4.02
CA VAL A 194 -5.55 -25.14 3.00
C VAL A 194 -5.49 -26.53 3.66
N PRO A 195 -5.94 -27.61 2.99
CA PRO A 195 -6.19 -28.89 3.67
C PRO A 195 -4.92 -29.69 3.99
N GLU A 196 -3.83 -29.51 3.24
CA GLU A 196 -2.61 -30.30 3.38
C GLU A 196 -1.34 -29.52 3.00
N VAL A 197 -0.18 -30.14 3.20
CA VAL A 197 1.09 -29.58 2.71
C VAL A 197 1.08 -29.54 1.19
N GLY A 198 1.59 -28.45 0.63
CA GLY A 198 1.73 -28.33 -0.81
C GLY A 198 1.88 -26.88 -1.25
N THR A 199 2.05 -26.73 -2.55
CA THR A 199 2.04 -25.45 -3.23
C THR A 199 0.67 -25.23 -3.86
N TYR A 200 0.05 -24.09 -3.59
CA TYR A 200 -1.31 -23.79 -4.04
C TYR A 200 -1.30 -22.54 -4.90
N LEU A 201 -2.04 -22.58 -6.02
CA LEU A 201 -2.53 -21.37 -6.67
C LEU A 201 -3.69 -20.84 -5.82
N LEU A 202 -3.56 -19.61 -5.34
CA LEU A 202 -4.61 -18.90 -4.62
C LEU A 202 -5.17 -17.81 -5.53
N THR A 203 -6.49 -17.65 -5.49
CA THR A 203 -7.21 -16.56 -6.15
C THR A 203 -8.06 -15.87 -5.10
N ALA A 204 -7.95 -14.55 -4.97
CA ALA A 204 -8.72 -13.73 -4.03
C ALA A 204 -9.42 -12.61 -4.81
N ASP A 205 -10.76 -12.64 -4.82
CA ASP A 205 -11.59 -11.61 -5.42
C ASP A 205 -12.12 -10.69 -4.30
N ILE A 206 -11.54 -9.49 -4.19
CA ILE A 206 -11.90 -8.55 -3.13
C ILE A 206 -13.18 -7.76 -3.44
N ASN A 207 -13.64 -7.76 -4.69
CA ASN A 207 -14.89 -7.13 -5.08
C ASN A 207 -16.09 -7.98 -4.64
N ASN A 208 -16.00 -9.29 -4.85
CA ASN A 208 -17.03 -10.25 -4.47
C ASN A 208 -16.80 -10.85 -3.08
N LEU A 209 -15.66 -10.55 -2.44
CA LEU A 209 -15.24 -11.11 -1.17
C LEU A 209 -15.25 -12.64 -1.19
N THR A 210 -14.57 -13.22 -2.17
CA THR A 210 -14.42 -14.68 -2.31
C THR A 210 -12.97 -15.06 -2.54
N TRP A 211 -12.64 -16.32 -2.26
CA TRP A 211 -11.33 -16.87 -2.54
C TRP A 211 -11.40 -18.36 -2.88
N THR A 212 -10.42 -18.82 -3.64
CA THR A 212 -10.25 -20.23 -4.00
C THR A 212 -8.79 -20.66 -3.87
N TYR A 213 -8.58 -21.98 -3.81
CA TYR A 213 -7.26 -22.60 -3.86
C TYR A 213 -7.26 -23.82 -4.79
N GLU A 214 -6.15 -24.05 -5.47
CA GLU A 214 -5.88 -25.24 -6.29
C GLU A 214 -4.49 -25.78 -5.98
N LEU A 215 -4.41 -27.03 -5.50
CA LEU A 215 -3.14 -27.73 -5.27
C LEU A 215 -2.43 -27.96 -6.62
N GLN A 216 -1.16 -27.57 -6.71
CA GLN A 216 -0.33 -27.68 -7.91
C GLN A 216 0.50 -28.98 -7.96
#